data_AF-A0A7V9RXU9-F1
#
_entry.id   AF-A0A7V9RXU9-F1
#
_cell.length_a   1.000
_cell.length_b   1.000
_cell.length_c   1.000
_cell.angle_alpha   90.00
_cell.angle_beta   90.00
_cell.angle_gamma   90.00
#
_symmetry.space_group_name_H-M   'P 1'
#
loop_
_entity.id
_entity.type
_entity.pdbx_description
1 polymer ?
#
loop_
_entity_poly.entity_id
_entity_poly.type
_entity_poly.pdbx_seq_one_letter_code
_entity_poly.pdbx_strand_id
1 'polypeptide(L)'
;MPKRPSRIDLLELDIDLRLADLWREAADVQEWNLDVMAAFMRAAYGKGYCDALTEDAPGSLCEDHGYRIPARRRQTPARRAA
;
A
#
# COMPACT_ATOMS: atom_id res chain seq x y z
N MET A 1 -23.03 -21.58 3.67
CA MET A 1 -22.15 -21.62 2.47
C MET A 1 -21.07 -20.57 2.68
N PRO A 2 -19.78 -20.90 2.51
CA PRO A 2 -18.75 -19.87 2.54
C PRO A 2 -19.03 -18.86 1.43
N LYS A 3 -19.10 -17.57 1.79
CA LYS A 3 -19.32 -16.48 0.85
C LYS A 3 -18.06 -16.37 -0.01
N ARG A 4 -18.18 -16.32 -1.34
CA ARG A 4 -17.02 -16.03 -2.20
C ARG A 4 -16.45 -14.65 -1.81
N PRO A 5 -15.13 -14.51 -1.64
CA PRO A 5 -14.51 -13.22 -1.37
C PRO A 5 -14.88 -12.21 -2.45
N SER A 6 -15.16 -10.99 -2.03
CA SER A 6 -15.33 -9.85 -2.91
C SER A 6 -13.98 -9.31 -3.39
N ARG A 7 -13.97 -8.39 -4.35
CA ARG A 7 -12.74 -7.77 -4.85
C ARG A 7 -12.00 -6.98 -3.77
N ILE A 8 -12.73 -6.35 -2.85
CA ILE A 8 -12.10 -5.61 -1.76
C ILE A 8 -11.44 -6.58 -0.77
N ASP A 9 -12.08 -7.72 -0.47
CA ASP A 9 -11.51 -8.73 0.44
C ASP A 9 -10.17 -9.30 -0.12
N LEU A 10 -10.09 -9.49 -1.44
CA LEU A 10 -8.87 -9.98 -2.09
C LEU A 10 -7.76 -8.92 -2.10
N LEU A 11 -8.12 -7.65 -2.35
CA LEU A 11 -7.17 -6.54 -2.31
C LEU A 11 -6.61 -6.34 -0.90
N GLU A 12 -7.48 -6.38 0.12
CA GLU A 12 -7.07 -6.28 1.52
C GLU A 12 -6.10 -7.40 1.90
N LEU A 13 -6.40 -8.64 1.50
CA LEU A 13 -5.51 -9.78 1.74
C LEU A 13 -4.12 -9.58 1.10
N ASP A 14 -4.06 -9.13 -0.15
CA ASP A 14 -2.77 -8.88 -0.81
C ASP A 14 -1.98 -7.75 -0.14
N ILE A 15 -2.67 -6.70 0.32
CA ILE A 15 -2.05 -5.63 1.10
C ILE A 15 -1.52 -6.18 2.44
N ASP A 16 -2.29 -7.01 3.13
CA ASP A 16 -1.87 -7.61 4.41
C ASP A 16 -0.66 -8.51 4.25
N LEU A 17 -0.59 -9.30 3.17
CA LEU A 17 0.58 -10.10 2.83
C LEU A 17 1.80 -9.21 2.57
N ARG A 18 1.63 -8.09 1.87
CA ARG A 18 2.69 -7.10 1.66
C ARG A 18 3.10 -6.43 2.98
N LEU A 19 2.20 -6.25 3.94
CA LEU A 19 2.48 -5.61 5.23
C LEU A 19 2.84 -6.61 6.33
N ALA A 20 3.01 -7.90 6.03
CA ALA A 20 3.17 -8.95 7.04
C ALA A 20 4.26 -8.68 8.09
N ASP A 21 5.42 -8.17 7.67
CA ASP A 21 6.50 -7.82 8.59
C ASP A 21 6.13 -6.63 9.50
N LEU A 22 5.42 -5.65 8.96
CA LEU A 22 4.91 -4.51 9.72
C LEU A 22 3.81 -4.95 10.70
N TRP A 23 2.97 -5.91 10.31
CA TRP A 23 1.97 -6.51 11.18
C TRP A 23 2.60 -7.28 12.34
N ARG A 24 3.71 -7.97 12.08
CA ARG A 24 4.48 -8.62 13.14
C ARG A 24 5.01 -7.60 14.16
N GLU A 25 5.57 -6.48 13.70
CA GLU A 25 6.01 -5.40 14.59
C GLU A 25 4.83 -4.78 15.37
N ALA A 26 3.69 -4.59 14.72
CA ALA A 26 2.48 -4.07 15.36
C ALA A 26 1.96 -5.00 16.47
N ALA A 27 2.09 -6.33 16.30
CA ALA A 27 1.65 -7.31 17.29
C ALA A 27 2.45 -7.25 18.60
N ASP A 28 3.69 -6.76 18.55
CA ASP A 28 4.55 -6.62 19.74
C ASP A 28 4.28 -5.31 20.52
N VAL A 29 3.48 -4.39 19.97
CA VAL A 29 3.14 -3.11 20.60
C VAL A 29 2.17 -3.31 21.76
N GLN A 30 2.62 -3.02 22.98
CA GLN A 30 1.81 -3.14 24.19
C GLN A 30 0.95 -1.90 24.48
N GLU A 31 1.39 -0.72 24.04
CA GLU A 31 0.70 0.56 24.29
C GLU A 31 0.50 1.32 22.98
N TRP A 32 -0.77 1.56 22.65
CA TRP A 32 -1.15 2.31 21.45
C TRP A 32 -1.48 3.76 21.80
N ASN A 33 -0.87 4.68 21.06
CA ASN A 33 -1.20 6.09 21.05
C ASN A 33 -1.16 6.64 19.61
N LEU A 34 -1.55 7.91 19.45
CA LEU A 34 -1.61 8.53 18.12
C LEU A 34 -0.25 8.59 17.41
N ASP A 35 0.84 8.75 18.15
CA ASP A 35 2.18 8.83 17.56
C ASP A 35 2.63 7.47 17.00
N VAL A 36 2.35 6.39 17.74
CA VAL A 36 2.61 5.01 17.31
C VAL A 36 1.75 4.68 16.08
N MET A 37 0.44 4.98 16.14
CA MET A 37 -0.46 4.78 15.00
C MET A 37 0.03 5.56 13.76
N ALA A 38 0.40 6.83 13.93
CA ALA A 38 0.93 7.65 12.86
C ALA A 38 2.27 7.12 12.30
N ALA A 39 3.09 6.46 13.11
CA ALA A 39 4.30 5.80 12.64
C ALA A 39 3.97 4.60 11.74
N PHE A 40 3.06 3.72 12.16
CA PHE A 40 2.61 2.59 11.35
C PHE A 40 1.96 3.01 10.03
N MET A 41 1.11 4.05 10.04
CA MET A 41 0.54 4.60 8.80
C MET A 41 1.61 5.09 7.83
N ARG A 42 2.62 5.82 8.32
CA ARG A 42 3.73 6.30 7.49
C ARG A 42 4.59 5.16 6.98
N ALA A 43 4.81 4.12 7.78
CA ALA A 43 5.53 2.92 7.37
C ALA A 43 4.78 2.16 6.27
N ALA A 44 3.48 1.91 6.44
CA ALA A 44 2.64 1.26 5.44
C ALA A 44 2.58 2.06 4.14
N TYR A 45 2.40 3.38 4.22
CA TYR A 45 2.40 4.27 3.05
C TYR A 45 3.77 4.27 2.35
N GLY A 46 4.86 4.35 3.10
CA GLY A 46 6.22 4.29 2.58
C GLY A 46 6.50 2.95 1.89
N LYS A 47 6.08 1.84 2.50
CA LYS A 47 6.19 0.51 1.89
C LYS A 47 5.40 0.43 0.59
N GLY A 48 4.16 0.91 0.56
CA GLY A 48 3.37 0.96 -0.68
C GLY A 48 4.05 1.76 -1.80
N TYR A 49 4.75 2.86 -1.46
CA TYR A 49 5.53 3.62 -2.44
C TYR A 49 6.73 2.84 -2.98
N CYS A 50 7.45 2.12 -2.11
CA CYS A 50 8.56 1.26 -2.50
C CYS A 50 8.08 0.07 -3.34
N ASP A 51 7.02 -0.62 -2.92
CA ASP A 51 6.45 -1.75 -3.65
C ASP A 51 6.06 -1.33 -5.07
N ALA A 52 5.42 -0.16 -5.23
CA ALA A 52 5.06 0.39 -6.53
C ALA A 52 6.25 0.69 -7.46
N LEU A 53 7.44 0.95 -6.91
CA LEU A 53 8.68 1.11 -7.71
C LEU A 53 9.23 -0.23 -8.21
N THR A 54 8.81 -1.33 -7.58
CA THR A 54 9.23 -2.70 -7.90
C THR A 54 8.16 -3.51 -8.63
N GLU A 55 6.97 -2.94 -8.86
CA GLU A 55 5.93 -3.58 -9.67
C GLU A 55 6.36 -3.68 -11.14
N ASP A 56 5.96 -4.78 -11.81
CA ASP A 56 6.26 -5.03 -13.22
C ASP A 56 5.75 -3.90 -14.13
N ALA A 57 4.57 -3.38 -13.82
CA ALA A 57 4.02 -2.17 -14.42
C ALA A 57 3.42 -1.26 -13.33
N PRO A 58 3.43 0.07 -13.51
CA PRO A 58 2.84 0.98 -12.54
C PRO A 58 1.36 0.67 -12.29
N GLY A 59 1.02 0.26 -11.08
CA GLY A 59 -0.35 0.00 -10.65
C GLY A 59 -0.86 -1.40 -10.96
N SER A 60 0.02 -2.36 -11.26
CA SER A 60 -0.33 -3.77 -11.47
C SER A 60 -1.22 -4.32 -10.36
N LEU A 61 -0.95 -4.00 -9.08
CA LEU A 61 -1.81 -4.43 -7.97
C LEU A 61 -3.27 -3.99 -8.16
N CYS A 62 -3.49 -2.74 -8.57
CA CYS A 62 -4.85 -2.24 -8.79
C CYS A 62 -5.52 -2.95 -9.97
N GLU A 63 -4.80 -3.18 -11.06
CA GLU A 63 -5.31 -3.88 -12.24
C GLU A 63 -5.66 -5.35 -11.94
N ASP A 64 -4.80 -6.06 -11.21
CA ASP A 64 -5.00 -7.45 -10.82
C ASP A 64 -6.29 -7.65 -10.01
N HIS A 65 -6.65 -6.65 -9.20
CA HIS A 65 -7.91 -6.63 -8.43
C HIS A 65 -9.09 -5.97 -9.18
N GLY A 66 -8.91 -5.58 -10.45
CA GLY A 66 -9.95 -5.02 -11.31
C GLY A 66 -10.33 -3.58 -11.00
N TYR A 67 -9.43 -2.81 -10.41
CA TYR A 67 -9.57 -1.37 -10.18
C TYR A 67 -8.98 -0.57 -11.34
N ARG A 68 -9.60 0.57 -11.65
CA ARG A 68 -9.07 1.50 -12.66
C ARG A 68 -7.92 2.29 -12.08
N ILE A 69 -6.75 2.22 -12.71
CA ILE A 69 -5.61 3.08 -12.36
C ILE A 69 -5.91 4.53 -12.79
N PRO A 70 -5.80 5.51 -11.87
CA PRO A 70 -5.91 6.92 -12.24
C PRO A 70 -4.83 7.33 -13.24
N ALA A 71 -5.20 8.15 -14.24
CA ALA A 71 -4.24 8.68 -15.20
C ALA A 71 -3.15 9.49 -14.48
N ARG A 72 -1.87 9.21 -14.77
CA ARG A 72 -0.75 9.99 -14.23
C ARG A 72 -0.89 11.44 -14.67
N ARG A 73 -1.09 12.36 -13.72
CA ARG A 73 -1.03 13.79 -13.99
C ARG A 73 0.37 14.10 -14.54
N ARG A 74 0.48 14.54 -15.80
CA ARG A 74 1.77 14.96 -16.38
C ARG A 74 2.36 16.02 -15.48
N GLN A 75 3.47 15.70 -14.81
CA GLN A 75 4.23 16.69 -14.07
C GLN A 75 4.95 17.56 -15.09
N THR A 76 4.75 18.87 -15.04
CA THR A 76 5.64 19.83 -15.69
C THR A 76 7.05 19.54 -15.19
N PRO A 77 8.05 19.33 -16.05
CA PRO A 77 9.39 19.00 -15.59
C PRO A 77 9.86 20.07 -14.60
N ALA A 78 10.20 19.64 -13.39
CA ALA A 78 10.83 20.51 -12.41
C ALA A 78 12.10 21.06 -13.05
N ARG A 79 12.17 22.39 -13.17
CA ARG A 79 13.39 23.09 -13.62
C ARG A 79 14.52 22.56 -12.75
N ARG A 80 15.49 21.86 -13.34
CA ARG A 80 16.75 21.54 -12.66
C ARG A 80 17.30 22.87 -12.15
N ALA A 81 17.36 23.04 -10.82
CA ALA A 81 18.18 24.08 -10.24
C ALA A 81 19.63 23.70 -10.58
N ALA A 82 20.27 24.57 -11.34
CA ALA A 82 21.68 24.46 -11.73
C ALA A 82 22.59 24.73 -10.52
#